data_AF-A0A3N8PS13-F1
#
_entry.id   AF-A0A3N8PS13-F1
#
_cell.length_a   1.000
_cell.length_b   1.000
_cell.length_c   1.000
_cell.angle_alpha   90.00
_cell.angle_beta   90.00
_cell.angle_gamma   90.00
#
_symmetry.space_group_name_H-M   'P 1'
#
loop_
_entity.id
_entity.type
_entity.pdbx_description
1 polymer ?
#
loop_
_entity_poly.entity_id
_entity_poly.type
_entity_poly.pdbx_seq_one_letter_code
_entity_poly.pdbx_strand_id
1 'polypeptide(L)'
;MSAIATLLVVCVGNVCRSPMAQALLGARLPGVDVRSAGIGALDGHPADPHAIDLMRERDLDLAAHRARQVSSRHVTRADLILTMDLEQKRWLERRHPFLCGRVFRLGAAAHGFDIPDPYLGPRASFEQSLQLIERGVDAWCARLAPAASSSTPLSGPNR
;
A
#
# COMPACT_ATOMS: atom_id res chain seq x y z
N MET A 1 -19.74 0.85 5.37
CA MET A 1 -18.65 0.80 4.37
C MET A 1 -18.43 -0.66 4.05
N SER A 2 -18.54 -1.07 2.79
CA SER A 2 -18.25 -2.47 2.42
C SER A 2 -16.82 -2.82 2.80
N ALA A 3 -16.60 -4.05 3.28
CA ALA A 3 -15.27 -4.55 3.58
C ALA A 3 -14.42 -4.52 2.30
N ILE A 4 -13.19 -4.01 2.40
CA ILE A 4 -12.20 -4.05 1.31
C ILE A 4 -11.73 -5.50 1.15
N ALA A 5 -11.94 -6.10 -0.02
CA ALA A 5 -11.46 -7.45 -0.32
C ALA A 5 -10.19 -7.41 -1.18
N THR A 6 -10.04 -6.40 -2.03
CA THR A 6 -8.88 -6.25 -2.92
C THR A 6 -8.22 -4.88 -2.76
N LEU A 7 -6.89 -4.88 -2.57
CA LEU A 7 -6.09 -3.66 -2.42
C LEU A 7 -4.95 -3.67 -3.45
N LEU A 8 -4.84 -2.61 -4.23
CA LEU A 8 -3.73 -2.42 -5.16
C LEU A 8 -2.80 -1.30 -4.70
N VAL A 9 -1.52 -1.62 -4.54
CA VAL A 9 -0.47 -0.64 -4.24
C VAL A 9 0.27 -0.26 -5.51
N VAL A 10 0.41 1.04 -5.79
CA VAL A 10 1.02 1.55 -7.03
C VAL A 10 2.20 2.45 -6.72
N CYS A 11 3.32 2.23 -7.42
CA CYS A 11 4.43 3.19 -7.49
C CYS A 11 4.85 3.41 -8.96
N VAL A 12 6.08 3.88 -9.21
CA VAL A 12 6.60 4.02 -10.58
C VAL A 12 7.03 2.67 -11.16
N GLY A 13 8.19 2.16 -10.73
CA GLY A 13 8.83 0.97 -11.34
C GLY A 13 8.33 -0.38 -10.85
N ASN A 14 7.55 -0.44 -9.78
CA ASN A 14 7.10 -1.68 -9.11
C ASN A 14 8.23 -2.62 -8.66
N VAL A 15 9.40 -2.07 -8.31
CA VAL A 15 10.55 -2.86 -7.82
C VAL A 15 10.98 -2.50 -6.39
N CYS A 16 10.74 -1.26 -5.93
CA CYS A 16 11.16 -0.80 -4.59
C CYS A 16 9.97 -0.63 -3.62
N ARG A 17 9.22 0.47 -3.79
CA ARG A 17 8.22 0.94 -2.80
C ARG A 17 6.96 0.08 -2.72
N SER A 18 6.29 -0.15 -3.86
CA SER A 18 5.02 -0.89 -3.86
C SER A 18 5.14 -2.37 -3.49
N PRO A 19 6.25 -3.09 -3.79
CA PRO A 19 6.45 -4.44 -3.27
C PRO A 19 6.59 -4.48 -1.74
N MET A 20 7.38 -3.58 -1.14
CA MET A 20 7.52 -3.49 0.33
C MET A 20 6.17 -3.23 0.99
N ALA A 21 5.42 -2.24 0.49
CA ALA A 21 4.09 -1.93 1.00
C ALA A 21 3.09 -3.09 0.81
N GLN A 22 3.14 -3.81 -0.32
CA GLN A 22 2.31 -5.00 -0.55
C GLN A 22 2.57 -6.08 0.51
N ALA A 23 3.84 -6.38 0.81
CA ALA A 23 4.19 -7.41 1.81
C ALA A 23 3.70 -7.02 3.21
N LEU A 24 3.95 -5.78 3.62
CA LEU A 24 3.55 -5.26 4.93
C LEU A 24 2.02 -5.22 5.10
N LEU A 25 1.29 -4.73 4.09
CA LEU A 25 -0.17 -4.72 4.12
C LEU A 25 -0.74 -6.14 4.12
N GLY A 26 -0.20 -7.04 3.30
CA GLY A 26 -0.64 -8.43 3.25
C GLY A 26 -0.45 -9.17 4.57
N ALA A 27 0.65 -8.91 5.28
CA ALA A 27 0.90 -9.47 6.60
C ALA A 27 -0.05 -8.93 7.68
N ARG A 28 -0.42 -7.65 7.60
CA ARG A 28 -1.28 -6.98 8.61
C ARG A 28 -2.78 -7.08 8.34
N LEU A 29 -3.18 -7.43 7.11
CA LEU A 29 -4.58 -7.54 6.69
C LEU A 29 -4.89 -8.95 6.18
N PRO A 30 -4.88 -9.98 7.05
CA PRO A 30 -5.19 -11.34 6.65
C PRO A 30 -6.62 -11.39 6.08
N GLY A 31 -6.74 -11.87 4.84
CA GLY A 31 -8.02 -11.96 4.11
C GLY A 31 -8.24 -10.88 3.04
N VAL A 32 -7.38 -9.86 2.96
CA VAL A 32 -7.37 -8.90 1.85
C VAL A 32 -6.39 -9.36 0.77
N ASP A 33 -6.83 -9.44 -0.48
CA ASP A 33 -5.95 -9.70 -1.62
C ASP A 33 -5.15 -8.44 -1.97
N VAL A 34 -3.95 -8.33 -1.40
CA VAL A 34 -3.04 -7.20 -1.61
C VAL A 34 -2.12 -7.48 -2.79
N ARG A 35 -2.17 -6.60 -3.80
CA ARG A 35 -1.35 -6.66 -5.02
C ARG A 35 -0.56 -5.38 -5.20
N SER A 36 0.48 -5.42 -6.04
CA SER A 36 1.21 -4.22 -6.46
C SER A 36 1.39 -4.13 -7.97
N ALA A 37 1.52 -2.90 -8.47
CA ALA A 37 1.83 -2.57 -9.85
C ALA A 37 2.61 -1.25 -9.95
N GLY A 38 3.04 -0.90 -11.16
CA GLY A 38 3.75 0.34 -11.47
C GLY A 38 3.10 1.13 -12.60
N ILE A 39 3.17 2.47 -12.57
CA ILE A 39 2.71 3.32 -13.69
C ILE A 39 3.72 3.34 -14.86
N GLY A 40 4.98 3.01 -14.58
CA GLY A 40 6.07 2.82 -15.54
C GLY A 40 6.94 1.67 -15.06
N ALA A 41 6.32 0.49 -14.96
CA ALA A 41 6.93 -0.68 -14.35
C ALA A 41 8.12 -1.22 -15.17
N LEU A 42 9.10 -1.76 -14.45
CA LEU A 42 10.18 -2.55 -15.03
C LEU A 42 9.69 -3.99 -15.21
N ASP A 43 8.79 -4.22 -16.17
CA ASP A 43 8.07 -5.49 -16.30
C ASP A 43 8.97 -6.73 -16.22
N GLY A 44 8.55 -7.70 -15.41
CA GLY A 44 9.26 -8.96 -15.18
C GLY A 44 10.51 -8.85 -14.31
N HIS A 45 10.95 -7.66 -13.91
CA HIS A 45 12.12 -7.52 -13.04
C HIS A 45 11.79 -7.97 -11.61
N PRO A 46 12.77 -8.54 -10.88
CA PRO A 46 12.60 -8.83 -9.46
C PRO A 46 12.45 -7.54 -8.64
N ALA A 47 12.03 -7.67 -7.39
CA ALA A 47 12.17 -6.57 -6.44
C ALA A 47 13.65 -6.17 -6.29
N ASP A 48 13.88 -4.91 -5.96
CA ASP A 48 15.23 -4.40 -5.72
C ASP A 48 15.92 -5.18 -4.57
N PRO A 49 17.22 -5.53 -4.67
CA PRO A 49 17.92 -6.27 -3.63
C PRO A 49 17.81 -5.63 -2.24
N HIS A 50 17.90 -4.30 -2.13
CA HIS A 50 17.75 -3.62 -0.84
C HIS A 50 16.33 -3.76 -0.29
N ALA A 51 15.31 -3.69 -1.14
CA ALA A 51 13.94 -3.94 -0.72
C ALA A 51 13.72 -5.38 -0.27
N ILE A 52 14.33 -6.36 -0.96
CA ILE A 52 14.28 -7.77 -0.57
C ILE A 52 14.93 -7.98 0.80
N ASP A 53 16.13 -7.45 1.02
CA ASP A 53 16.86 -7.63 2.27
C ASP A 53 16.11 -6.98 3.45
N LEU A 54 15.61 -5.75 3.28
CA LEU A 54 14.85 -5.05 4.30
C LEU A 54 13.52 -5.73 4.67
N MET A 55 12.88 -6.40 3.71
CA MET A 55 11.68 -7.21 3.99
C MET A 55 12.05 -8.52 4.68
N ARG A 56 13.15 -9.15 4.29
CA ARG A 56 13.65 -10.36 4.95
C ARG A 56 13.98 -10.11 6.42
N GLU A 57 14.53 -8.94 6.76
CA GLU A 57 14.76 -8.49 8.15
C GLU A 57 13.47 -8.37 8.98
N ARG A 58 12.30 -8.36 8.33
CA ARG A 58 10.96 -8.33 8.94
C ARG A 58 10.22 -9.66 8.77
N ASP A 59 10.94 -10.73 8.42
CA ASP A 59 10.39 -12.06 8.13
C ASP A 59 9.37 -12.07 6.97
N LEU A 60 9.51 -11.14 6.01
CA LEU A 60 8.68 -11.04 4.81
C LEU A 60 9.50 -11.34 3.55
N ASP A 61 8.97 -12.19 2.67
CA ASP A 61 9.66 -12.57 1.43
C ASP A 61 9.17 -11.78 0.20
N LEU A 62 10.12 -11.23 -0.55
CA LEU A 62 9.91 -10.57 -1.84
C LEU A 62 10.64 -11.26 -3.01
N ALA A 63 11.30 -12.40 -2.80
CA ALA A 63 12.10 -13.06 -3.84
C ALA A 63 11.28 -13.49 -5.07
N ALA A 64 10.02 -13.89 -4.85
CA ALA A 64 9.08 -14.25 -5.91
C ALA A 64 8.40 -13.04 -6.57
N HIS A 65 8.58 -11.82 -6.05
CA HIS A 65 7.98 -10.62 -6.64
C HIS A 65 8.49 -10.40 -8.05
N ARG A 66 7.56 -10.07 -8.96
CA ARG A 66 7.88 -9.64 -10.33
C ARG A 66 7.10 -8.37 -10.62
N ALA A 67 7.84 -7.35 -11.05
CA ALA A 67 7.28 -6.07 -11.43
C ALA A 67 6.29 -6.23 -12.59
N ARG A 68 5.19 -5.47 -12.52
CA ARG A 68 4.12 -5.50 -13.50
C ARG A 68 3.54 -4.10 -13.75
N GLN A 69 3.24 -3.82 -15.01
CA GLN A 69 2.62 -2.58 -15.43
C GLN A 69 1.17 -2.54 -14.98
N VAL A 70 0.76 -1.37 -14.47
CA VAL A 70 -0.63 -1.12 -14.12
C VAL A 70 -1.49 -1.18 -15.38
N SER A 71 -2.63 -1.86 -15.30
CA SER A 71 -3.56 -2.03 -16.41
C SER A 71 -4.97 -1.68 -15.96
N SER A 72 -5.87 -1.43 -16.91
CA SER A 72 -7.30 -1.22 -16.61
C SER A 72 -7.88 -2.38 -15.81
N ARG A 73 -7.48 -3.63 -16.10
CA ARG A 73 -7.92 -4.81 -15.35
C ARG A 73 -7.46 -4.78 -13.89
N HIS A 74 -6.23 -4.32 -13.62
CA HIS A 74 -5.72 -4.20 -12.25
C HIS A 74 -6.56 -3.19 -11.45
N VAL A 75 -6.78 -1.99 -11.99
CA VAL A 75 -7.46 -0.92 -11.27
C VAL A 75 -8.97 -1.14 -11.14
N THR A 76 -9.62 -1.78 -12.11
CA THR A 76 -11.06 -2.08 -12.04
C THR A 76 -11.39 -3.11 -10.97
N ARG A 77 -10.48 -4.06 -10.70
CA ARG A 77 -10.69 -5.12 -9.68
C ARG A 77 -10.39 -4.67 -8.26
N ALA A 78 -9.72 -3.53 -8.08
CA ALA A 78 -9.33 -3.03 -6.78
C ALA A 78 -10.47 -2.23 -6.11
N ASP A 79 -10.80 -2.60 -4.87
CA ASP A 79 -11.73 -1.81 -4.03
C ASP A 79 -11.03 -0.55 -3.52
N LEU A 80 -9.73 -0.65 -3.22
CA LEU A 80 -8.88 0.43 -2.74
C LEU A 80 -7.53 0.44 -3.49
N ILE A 81 -7.08 1.62 -3.89
CA ILE A 81 -5.78 1.83 -4.53
C ILE A 81 -4.94 2.79 -3.69
N LEU A 82 -3.72 2.38 -3.33
CA LEU A 82 -2.78 3.18 -2.54
C LEU A 82 -1.55 3.53 -3.37
N THR A 83 -1.27 4.83 -3.55
CA THR A 83 -0.08 5.35 -4.24
C THR A 83 0.98 5.83 -3.25
N MET A 84 2.23 5.96 -3.70
CA MET A 84 3.33 6.44 -2.86
C MET A 84 3.35 7.97 -2.76
N ASP A 85 2.89 8.65 -3.80
CA ASP A 85 2.90 10.11 -3.88
C ASP A 85 1.65 10.67 -4.58
N LEU A 86 1.51 12.00 -4.54
CA LEU A 86 0.39 12.72 -5.15
C LEU A 86 0.40 12.66 -6.67
N GLU A 87 1.58 12.60 -7.30
CA GLU A 87 1.69 12.59 -8.76
C GLU A 87 1.16 11.28 -9.34
N GLN A 88 1.51 10.14 -8.74
CA GLN A 88 0.98 8.84 -9.09
C GLN A 88 -0.54 8.77 -8.94
N LYS A 89 -1.07 9.34 -7.84
CA LYS A 89 -2.53 9.45 -7.64
C LYS A 89 -3.17 10.21 -8.79
N ARG A 90 -2.66 11.40 -9.10
CA ARG A 90 -3.17 12.24 -10.19
C ARG A 90 -3.04 11.56 -11.56
N TRP A 91 -1.95 10.82 -11.78
CA TRP A 91 -1.75 10.06 -13.01
C TRP A 91 -2.85 9.01 -13.20
N LEU A 92 -3.14 8.23 -12.15
CA LEU A 92 -4.20 7.22 -12.18
C LEU A 92 -5.58 7.83 -12.41
N GLU A 93 -5.92 8.90 -11.69
CA GLU A 93 -7.23 9.56 -11.82
C GLU A 93 -7.43 10.23 -13.18
N ARG A 94 -6.38 10.82 -13.77
CA ARG A 94 -6.46 11.38 -15.13
C ARG A 94 -6.69 10.29 -16.17
N ARG A 95 -6.04 9.14 -16.03
CA ARG A 95 -6.15 8.03 -17.00
C ARG A 95 -7.40 7.18 -16.79
N HIS A 96 -7.90 7.11 -15.57
CA HIS A 96 -9.07 6.34 -15.17
C HIS A 96 -9.97 7.17 -14.23
N PRO A 97 -10.77 8.12 -14.77
CA PRO A 97 -11.59 9.02 -13.95
C PRO A 97 -12.59 8.32 -13.01
N PHE A 98 -13.02 7.10 -13.35
CA PHE A 98 -13.89 6.26 -12.50
C PHE A 98 -13.20 5.74 -11.22
N LEU A 99 -11.91 5.99 -11.03
CA LEU A 99 -11.18 5.67 -9.81
C LEU A 99 -11.24 6.80 -8.77
N CYS A 100 -11.75 7.99 -9.12
CA CYS A 100 -11.93 9.08 -8.16
C CYS A 100 -12.70 8.58 -6.92
N GLY A 101 -12.16 8.83 -5.74
CA GLY A 101 -12.71 8.33 -4.47
C GLY A 101 -12.25 6.93 -4.05
N ARG A 102 -11.51 6.20 -4.89
CA ARG A 102 -10.87 4.91 -4.57
C ARG A 102 -9.34 4.94 -4.57
N VAL A 103 -8.73 5.99 -5.09
CA VAL A 103 -7.27 6.19 -5.07
C VAL A 103 -6.90 7.14 -3.94
N PHE A 104 -5.98 6.70 -3.07
CA PHE A 104 -5.43 7.52 -2.00
C PHE A 104 -3.91 7.38 -1.95
N ARG A 105 -3.23 8.30 -1.28
CA ARG A 105 -1.81 8.12 -0.96
C ARG A 105 -1.67 7.23 0.26
N LEU A 106 -0.64 6.41 0.33
CA LEU A 106 -0.34 5.57 1.49
C LEU A 106 -0.15 6.45 2.74
N GLY A 107 0.58 7.56 2.63
CA GLY A 107 0.75 8.52 3.73
C GLY A 107 -0.50 9.36 4.07
N ALA A 108 -1.59 9.26 3.31
CA ALA A 108 -2.81 10.05 3.57
C ALA A 108 -3.49 9.70 4.89
N ALA A 109 -3.38 8.45 5.35
CA ALA A 109 -3.97 8.01 6.62
C ALA A 109 -3.18 8.51 7.85
N ALA A 110 -1.93 8.97 7.67
CA ALA A 110 -1.02 9.38 8.73
C ALA A 110 -0.58 10.85 8.57
N HIS A 111 -1.55 11.77 8.55
CA HIS A 111 -1.37 13.22 8.42
C HIS A 111 -0.83 13.71 7.05
N GLY A 112 -0.80 12.86 6.04
CA GLY A 112 -0.63 13.28 4.64
C GLY A 112 0.81 13.61 4.25
N PHE A 113 1.59 12.59 3.91
CA PHE A 113 2.94 12.71 3.35
C PHE A 113 3.11 11.89 2.06
N ASP A 114 4.15 12.21 1.29
CA ASP A 114 4.62 11.42 0.16
C ASP A 114 5.81 10.54 0.57
N ILE A 115 5.98 9.41 -0.11
CA ILE A 115 7.09 8.49 0.11
C ILE A 115 8.10 8.67 -1.03
N PRO A 116 9.31 9.18 -0.74
CA PRO A 116 10.33 9.45 -1.75
C PRO A 116 10.74 8.17 -2.48
N ASP A 117 11.15 8.27 -3.74
CA ASP A 117 11.60 7.11 -4.50
C ASP A 117 13.06 6.75 -4.17
N PRO A 118 13.35 5.54 -3.63
CA PRO A 118 14.73 5.17 -3.30
C PRO A 118 15.50 4.56 -4.48
N TYR A 119 14.87 4.39 -5.65
CA TYR A 119 15.47 3.71 -6.80
C TYR A 119 16.84 4.30 -7.19
N LEU A 120 17.83 3.43 -7.41
CA LEU A 120 19.26 3.76 -7.65
C LEU A 120 19.95 4.51 -6.51
N GLY A 121 19.29 4.68 -5.36
CA GLY A 121 19.85 5.27 -4.15
C GLY A 121 20.59 4.25 -3.28
N PRO A 122 21.34 4.72 -2.28
CA PRO A 122 21.95 3.85 -1.26
C PRO A 122 20.89 3.20 -0.37
N ARG A 123 21.26 2.14 0.33
CA ARG A 123 20.40 1.45 1.31
C ARG A 123 19.69 2.40 2.29
N ALA A 124 20.35 3.46 2.75
CA ALA A 124 19.74 4.47 3.63
C ALA A 124 18.49 5.13 3.04
N SER A 125 18.42 5.34 1.72
CA SER A 125 17.24 5.86 1.03
C SER A 125 16.07 4.86 1.07
N PHE A 126 16.37 3.56 0.97
CA PHE A 126 15.38 2.51 1.12
C PHE A 126 14.86 2.43 2.55
N GLU A 127 15.74 2.53 3.55
CA GLU A 127 15.36 2.56 4.97
C GLU A 127 14.45 3.74 5.30
N GLN A 128 14.79 4.94 4.82
CA GLN A 128 13.94 6.13 4.98
C GLN A 128 12.55 5.92 4.34
N SER A 129 12.52 5.39 3.11
CA SER A 129 11.27 5.12 2.40
C SER A 129 10.44 4.07 3.12
N LEU A 130 11.08 3.03 3.65
CA LEU A 130 10.45 1.95 4.38
C LEU A 130 9.83 2.44 5.69
N GLN A 131 10.52 3.28 6.47
CA GLN A 131 9.96 3.88 7.68
C GLN A 131 8.67 4.66 7.40
N LEU A 132 8.63 5.39 6.29
CA LEU A 132 7.42 6.11 5.86
C LEU A 132 6.32 5.15 5.37
N ILE A 133 6.69 4.08 4.67
CA ILE A 133 5.75 3.01 4.27
C ILE A 133 5.13 2.39 5.52
N GLU A 134 5.91 1.96 6.50
CA GLU A 134 5.42 1.34 7.73
C GLU A 134 4.40 2.23 8.44
N ARG A 135 4.74 3.52 8.64
CA ARG A 135 3.83 4.52 9.22
C ARG A 135 2.52 4.64 8.45
N GLY A 136 2.58 4.66 7.12
CA GLY A 136 1.40 4.72 6.28
C GLY A 136 0.56 3.45 6.37
N VAL A 137 1.21 2.29 6.32
CA VAL A 137 0.57 0.97 6.46
C VAL A 137 -0.13 0.85 7.81
N ASP A 138 0.52 1.21 8.92
CA ASP A 138 -0.06 1.16 10.27
C ASP A 138 -1.36 1.98 10.35
N ALA A 139 -1.34 3.20 9.80
CA ALA A 139 -2.52 4.06 9.79
C ALA A 139 -3.66 3.52 8.89
N TRP A 140 -3.33 2.92 7.74
CA TRP A 140 -4.34 2.27 6.91
C TRP A 140 -4.92 1.02 7.55
N CYS A 141 -4.09 0.18 8.18
CA CYS A 141 -4.55 -0.98 8.92
C CYS A 141 -5.49 -0.59 10.06
N ALA A 142 -5.15 0.44 10.84
CA ALA A 142 -6.02 0.95 11.90
C ALA A 142 -7.36 1.49 11.36
N ARG A 143 -7.36 2.10 10.18
CA ARG A 143 -8.58 2.63 9.52
C ARG A 143 -9.45 1.53 8.90
N LEU A 144 -8.83 0.45 8.42
CA LEU A 144 -9.51 -0.68 7.77
C LEU A 144 -9.95 -1.76 8.77
N ALA A 145 -9.37 -1.76 9.98
CA ALA A 145 -9.83 -2.61 11.06
C ALA A 145 -11.34 -2.37 11.30
N PRO A 146 -12.14 -3.42 11.54
CA PRO A 146 -13.50 -3.24 11.99
C PRO A 146 -13.47 -2.32 13.21
N ALA A 147 -14.30 -1.27 13.21
CA ALA A 147 -14.48 -0.46 14.41
C ALA A 147 -14.83 -1.45 15.52
N ALA A 148 -13.90 -1.63 16.47
CA ALA A 148 -14.14 -2.47 17.62
C ALA A 148 -15.47 -2.01 18.19
N SER A 149 -16.46 -2.91 18.19
CA SER A 149 -17.79 -2.64 18.69
C SER A 149 -17.60 -2.00 20.06
N SER A 150 -17.88 -0.70 20.16
CA SER A 150 -18.05 -0.04 21.44
C SER A 150 -19.30 -0.65 22.05
N SER A 151 -19.13 -1.77 22.74
CA SER A 151 -20.09 -2.24 23.71
C SER A 151 -20.10 -1.20 24.82
N THR A 152 -20.93 -0.17 24.64
CA THR A 152 -21.40 0.64 25.75
C THR A 152 -21.97 -0.35 26.77
N PRO A 153 -21.44 -0.46 27.99
CA PRO A 153 -22.19 -1.12 29.03
C PRO A 153 -23.42 -0.24 29.26
N LEU A 154 -24.60 -0.77 28.95
CA LEU A 154 -25.87 -0.27 29.46
C LEU A 154 -25.79 -0.38 30.99
N SER A 155 -25.26 0.65 31.63
CA SER A 155 -25.36 0.82 33.08
C SER A 155 -26.70 1.47 33.38
N GLY A 156 -27.69 0.61 33.57
CA GLY A 156 -28.99 0.87 34.18
C GLY A 156 -29.68 -0.47 34.39
N PRO A 157 -30.22 -0.77 35.58
CA PRO A 157 -31.24 0.10 36.16
C PRO A 157 -31.12 0.37 37.68
N ASN A 158 -31.55 1.59 38.03
CA ASN A 158 -32.47 1.94 39.12
C ASN A 158 -32.38 1.17 40.46
N ARG A 159 -31.88 1.85 41.50
CA ARG A 159 -32.55 1.87 42.80
C ARG A 159 -32.29 3.19 43.52
#